data_AF-A0A0F8Z1U7-F1
#
_entry.id   AF-A0A0F8Z1U7-F1
#
_cell.length_a   1.000
_cell.length_b   1.000
_cell.length_c   1.000
_cell.angle_alpha   90.00
_cell.angle_beta   90.00
_cell.angle_gamma   90.00
#
_symmetry.space_group_name_H-M   'P 1'
#
loop_
_entity.id
_entity.type
_entity.pdbx_description
1 polymer ?
#
loop_
_entity_poly.entity_id
_entity_poly.type
_entity_poly.pdbx_seq_one_letter_code
_entity_poly.pdbx_strand_id
1 'polypeptide(L)'
;MPYIEPNMRGLVDPTINILVVGIKDGTYLGTKRDGVLNYIISSLIAKLYKTSYTELNAAIGMLECAKLELYRRRLAAYEDKKIAENGDVYDNSSS
;
A
#
# COMPACT_ATOMS: atom_id res chain seq x y z
N MET A 1 -0.72 2.39 -9.96
CA MET A 1 -1.28 3.69 -10.41
C MET A 1 -1.50 3.64 -11.92
N PRO A 2 -2.72 3.93 -12.43
CA PRO A 2 -3.02 3.86 -13.86
C PRO A 2 -2.19 4.84 -14.73
N TYR A 3 -1.68 5.92 -14.14
CA TYR A 3 -0.92 6.96 -14.83
C TYR A 3 0.59 6.70 -14.95
N ILE A 4 1.14 5.62 -14.37
CA ILE A 4 2.55 5.25 -14.58
C ILE A 4 2.62 4.39 -15.84
N GLU A 5 3.37 4.84 -16.84
CA GLU A 5 3.56 4.13 -18.10
C GLU A 5 4.17 2.72 -17.88
N PRO A 6 3.81 1.71 -18.70
CA PRO A 6 4.31 0.34 -18.52
C PRO A 6 5.83 0.18 -18.56
N ASN A 7 6.52 0.92 -19.44
CA ASN A 7 7.99 0.99 -19.49
C ASN A 7 8.60 1.41 -18.15
N MET A 8 8.03 2.43 -17.51
CA MET A 8 8.50 2.93 -16.22
C MET A 8 8.30 1.90 -15.10
N ARG A 9 7.21 1.12 -15.17
CA ARG A 9 7.00 -0.02 -14.23
C ARG A 9 8.07 -1.08 -14.42
N GLY A 10 8.38 -1.45 -15.66
CA GLY A 10 9.42 -2.43 -15.98
C GLY A 10 10.82 -2.06 -15.45
N LEU A 11 11.11 -0.77 -15.28
CA LEU A 11 12.36 -0.31 -14.68
C LEU A 11 12.41 -0.48 -13.16
N VAL A 12 11.27 -0.35 -12.46
CA VAL A 12 11.21 -0.36 -10.99
C VAL A 12 10.79 -1.70 -10.40
N ASP A 13 10.02 -2.50 -11.14
CA ASP A 13 9.50 -3.79 -10.71
C ASP A 13 10.62 -4.77 -10.27
N PRO A 14 11.79 -4.86 -10.93
CA PRO A 14 12.88 -5.70 -10.45
C PRO A 14 13.36 -5.33 -9.05
N THR A 15 13.49 -4.04 -8.74
CA THR A 15 13.88 -3.57 -7.41
C THR A 15 12.79 -3.84 -6.38
N ILE A 16 11.52 -3.66 -6.75
CA ILE A 16 10.39 -4.02 -5.89
C ILE A 16 10.42 -5.52 -5.55
N ASN A 17 10.72 -6.39 -6.53
CA ASN A 17 10.81 -7.83 -6.31
C ASN A 17 11.93 -8.20 -5.34
N ILE A 18 13.10 -7.53 -5.41
CA ILE A 18 14.19 -7.71 -4.45
C ILE A 18 13.72 -7.35 -3.03
N LEU A 19 13.01 -6.23 -2.86
CA LEU A 19 12.44 -5.85 -1.56
C LEU A 19 11.41 -6.87 -1.07
N VAL A 20 10.56 -7.39 -1.94
CA VAL A 20 9.56 -8.42 -1.58
C VAL A 20 10.23 -9.69 -1.07
N VAL A 21 11.29 -10.15 -1.74
CA VAL A 21 12.08 -11.31 -1.30
C VAL A 21 12.72 -11.02 0.05
N GLY A 22 13.41 -9.89 0.20
CA GLY A 22 14.04 -9.50 1.46
C GLY A 22 13.07 -9.34 2.63
N ILE A 23 11.86 -8.82 2.40
CA ILE A 23 10.81 -8.73 3.43
C ILE A 23 10.34 -10.12 3.85
N LYS A 24 10.11 -11.03 2.89
CA LYS A 24 9.68 -12.41 3.17
C LYS A 24 10.75 -13.18 3.93
N ASP A 25 12.01 -13.04 3.53
CA ASP A 25 13.15 -13.72 4.15
C ASP A 25 13.48 -13.14 5.53
N GLY A 26 13.32 -11.82 5.71
CA GLY A 26 13.50 -11.14 7.00
C GLY A 26 12.41 -11.43 8.02
N THR A 27 11.19 -11.81 7.59
CA THR A 27 10.13 -12.26 8.51
C THR A 27 10.51 -13.52 9.30
N TYR A 28 11.48 -14.31 8.83
CA TYR A 28 11.99 -15.48 9.55
C TYR A 28 12.92 -15.12 10.72
N LEU A 29 13.39 -13.87 10.81
CA LEU A 29 14.30 -13.39 11.87
C LEU A 29 13.57 -12.69 13.04
N GLY A 30 12.25 -12.88 13.16
CA GLY A 30 11.45 -12.36 14.28
C GLY A 30 10.99 -10.91 14.13
N THR A 31 11.32 -10.23 13.03
CA THR A 31 10.80 -8.88 12.73
C THR A 31 9.46 -9.00 12.01
N LYS A 32 8.41 -8.34 12.52
CA LYS A 32 7.08 -8.35 11.88
C LYS A 32 7.15 -7.66 10.51
N ARG A 33 6.55 -8.29 9.49
CA ARG A 33 6.41 -7.78 8.12
C ARG A 33 6.02 -6.30 8.08
N ASP A 34 5.05 -5.91 8.90
CA ASP A 34 4.51 -4.55 8.92
C ASP A 34 5.54 -3.52 9.37
N GLY A 35 6.40 -3.88 10.34
CA GLY A 35 7.48 -3.02 10.81
C GLY A 35 8.54 -2.78 9.75
N VAL A 36 8.93 -3.84 9.03
CA VAL A 36 9.90 -3.74 7.91
C VAL A 36 9.33 -2.87 6.79
N LEU A 37 8.07 -3.09 6.41
CA LEU A 37 7.42 -2.31 5.37
C LEU A 37 7.32 -0.83 5.76
N ASN A 38 6.93 -0.54 7.00
CA ASN A 38 6.88 0.82 7.52
C ASN A 38 8.26 1.51 7.49
N TYR A 39 9.31 0.79 7.87
CA TYR A 39 10.68 1.31 7.80
C TYR A 39 11.11 1.62 6.37
N ILE A 40 10.82 0.73 5.41
CA ILE A 40 11.14 0.92 3.99
C ILE A 40 10.45 2.18 3.46
N ILE A 41 9.14 2.30 3.66
CA ILE A 41 8.37 3.45 3.18
C ILE A 41 8.90 4.74 3.82
N SER A 42 9.07 4.75 5.14
CA SER A 42 9.61 5.93 5.86
C SER A 42 10.99 6.33 5.34
N SER A 43 11.86 5.36 5.07
CA SER A 43 13.20 5.60 4.55
C SER A 43 13.19 6.13 3.12
N LEU A 44 12.29 5.65 2.26
CA LEU A 44 12.11 6.16 0.91
C LEU A 44 11.66 7.63 0.94
N ILE A 45 10.67 7.96 1.78
CA ILE A 45 10.21 9.34 1.92
C ILE A 45 11.34 10.25 2.43
N ALA A 46 12.06 9.83 3.48
CA ALA A 46 13.16 10.63 4.04
C ALA A 46 14.30 10.89 3.04
N LYS A 47 14.50 10.02 2.05
CA LYS A 47 15.53 10.18 1.01
C LYS A 47 15.05 10.97 -0.21
N LEU A 48 13.75 10.92 -0.53
CA LEU A 48 13.19 11.54 -1.72
C LEU A 48 12.64 12.96 -1.48
N TYR A 49 12.19 13.25 -0.26
CA TYR A 49 11.59 14.52 0.11
C TYR A 49 12.51 15.33 1.01
N LYS A 50 12.53 16.66 0.83
CA LYS A 50 13.29 17.55 1.72
C LYS A 50 12.58 17.71 3.06
N THR A 51 13.33 18.07 4.11
CA THR A 51 12.81 18.36 5.46
C THR A 51 12.14 19.75 5.56
N SER A 52 11.35 20.11 4.54
CA SER A 52 10.47 21.29 4.59
C SER A 52 9.04 20.83 4.84
N TYR A 53 8.25 21.68 5.51
CA TYR A 53 6.84 21.39 5.75
C TYR A 53 6.06 21.11 4.47
N THR A 54 6.28 21.91 3.41
CA THR A 54 5.59 21.77 2.12
C THR A 54 5.83 20.40 1.48
N GLU A 55 7.09 19.96 1.45
CA GLU A 55 7.48 18.67 0.86
C GLU A 55 6.95 17.48 1.68
N LEU A 56 7.06 17.55 3.01
CA LEU A 56 6.54 16.51 3.89
C LEU A 56 5.01 16.42 3.83
N ASN A 57 4.31 17.56 3.78
CA ASN A 57 2.87 17.60 3.60
C ASN A 57 2.45 16.97 2.25
N ALA A 58 3.20 17.25 1.17
CA ALA A 58 2.99 16.61 -0.12
C ALA A 58 3.24 15.09 -0.08
N ALA A 59 4.27 14.62 0.62
CA ALA A 59 4.54 13.21 0.83
C ALA A 59 3.39 12.50 1.56
N ILE A 60 2.87 13.11 2.63
CA ILE A 60 1.71 12.60 3.37
C ILE A 60 0.48 12.52 2.47
N GLY A 61 0.21 13.56 1.68
CA GLY A 61 -0.89 13.54 0.71
C GLY A 61 -0.76 12.43 -0.33
N MET A 62 0.46 12.17 -0.83
CA MET A 62 0.73 11.05 -1.75
C MET A 62 0.47 9.68 -1.09
N LEU A 63 0.90 9.49 0.16
CA LEU A 63 0.64 8.26 0.91
C LEU A 63 -0.85 8.03 1.15
N GLU A 64 -1.61 9.09 1.44
CA GLU A 64 -3.06 9.00 1.59
C GLU A 64 -3.73 8.54 0.28
N CYS A 65 -3.35 9.14 -0.84
CA CYS A 65 -3.83 8.72 -2.16
C CYS A 65 -3.49 7.24 -2.45
N ALA A 66 -2.29 6.78 -2.10
CA ALA A 66 -1.89 5.38 -2.27
C ALA A 66 -2.75 4.42 -1.43
N LYS A 67 -3.06 4.79 -0.18
CA LYS A 67 -3.96 4.04 0.71
C LYS A 67 -5.37 3.93 0.12
N LEU A 68 -5.92 5.05 -0.35
CA LEU A 68 -7.27 5.10 -0.94
C LEU A 68 -7.37 4.27 -2.23
N GLU A 69 -6.35 4.31 -3.10
CA GLU A 69 -6.33 3.47 -4.31
C GLU A 69 -6.25 1.98 -3.96
N LEU A 70 -5.48 1.61 -2.93
CA LEU A 70 -5.44 0.22 -2.44
C LEU A 70 -6.81 -0.22 -1.92
N TYR A 71 -7.46 0.60 -1.10
CA TYR A 71 -8.80 0.33 -0.58
C TYR A 71 -9.77 0.08 -1.73
N ARG A 72 -9.88 1.04 -2.66
CA ARG A 72 -10.84 1.01 -3.77
C ARG A 72 -10.60 -0.14 -4.74
N ARG A 73 -9.33 -0.46 -5.06
CA ARG A 73 -9.00 -1.45 -6.10
C ARG A 73 -8.85 -2.87 -5.59
N ARG A 74 -8.59 -3.06 -4.30
CA ARG A 74 -8.33 -4.38 -3.72
C ARG A 74 -9.31 -4.72 -2.62
N LEU A 75 -9.42 -3.85 -1.60
CA LEU A 75 -10.20 -4.17 -0.41
C LEU A 75 -11.70 -4.17 -0.71
N ALA A 76 -12.21 -3.16 -1.43
CA ALA A 76 -13.63 -3.05 -1.78
C ALA A 76 -14.15 -4.32 -2.49
N ALA A 77 -13.45 -4.80 -3.52
CA ALA A 77 -13.85 -6.03 -4.23
C ALA A 77 -13.80 -7.29 -3.34
N TYR A 78 -12.91 -7.33 -2.35
CA TYR A 78 -12.87 -8.40 -1.36
C TYR A 78 -14.05 -8.27 -0.38
N GLU A 79 -14.40 -7.06 0.04
CA GLU A 79 -15.56 -6.77 0.88
C GLU A 79 -16.86 -7.14 0.16
N ASP A 80 -17.04 -6.78 -1.11
CA ASP A 80 -18.19 -7.18 -1.93
C ASP A 80 -18.37 -8.70 -1.95
N LYS A 81 -17.27 -9.44 -2.10
CA LYS A 81 -17.28 -10.91 -2.03
C LYS A 81 -17.70 -11.39 -0.64
N LYS A 82 -17.20 -10.76 0.42
CA LYS A 82 -17.55 -11.13 1.81
C LYS A 82 -18.98 -10.78 2.17
N ILE A 83 -19.53 -9.70 1.63
CA ILE A 83 -20.95 -9.34 1.74
C ILE A 83 -21.80 -10.41 1.08
N ALA A 84 -21.45 -10.86 -0.13
CA ALA A 84 -22.18 -11.94 -0.79
C ALA A 84 -22.11 -13.28 -0.04
N GLU A 85 -21.00 -13.55 0.66
CA GLU A 85 -20.81 -14.78 1.45
C GLU A 85 -21.50 -14.74 2.81
N ASN A 86 -21.48 -13.59 3.50
CA ASN A 86 -21.83 -13.49 4.92
C ASN A 86 -22.99 -12.53 5.23
N GLY A 87 -23.50 -11.82 4.22
CA GLY A 87 -24.45 -10.70 4.39
C GLY A 87 -23.74 -9.36 4.66
N ASP A 88 -24.44 -8.25 4.40
CA ASP A 88 -23.99 -6.90 4.73
C ASP A 88 -24.51 -6.49 6.12
N VAL A 89 -23.70 -5.71 6.86
CA VAL A 89 -24.08 -5.14 8.16
C VAL A 89 -25.07 -3.98 8.02
N TYR A 90 -25.21 -3.42 6.81
CA TYR A 90 -26.13 -2.33 6.48
C TYR A 90 -27.40 -2.79 5.75
N ASP A 91 -27.54 -4.10 5.50
CA ASP A 91 -28.76 -4.64 4.90
C ASP A 91 -29.91 -4.57 5.92
N ASN A 92 -30.72 -3.52 5.83
CA ASN A 92 -31.94 -3.35 6.63
C ASN A 92 -33.10 -4.22 6.12
N SER A 93 -32.83 -5.40 5.54
CA SER A 93 -33.85 -6.38 5.15
C SER A 93 -34.36 -7.19 6.34
N SER A 94 -34.63 -6.51 7.45
CA SER A 94 -35.43 -6.98 8.57
C SER A 94 -36.65 -6.07 8.68
N SER A 95 -37.66 -6.36 7.87
CA SER A 95 -39.03 -5.85 7.98
C SER A 95 -39.98 -6.97 7.57
#